data_AF-A0A1Q7ZVT7-F1
#
_entry.id   AF-A0A1Q7ZVT7-F1
#
_cell.length_a   1.000
_cell.length_b   1.000
_cell.length_c   1.000
_cell.angle_alpha   90.00
_cell.angle_beta   90.00
_cell.angle_gamma   90.00
#
_symmetry.space_group_name_H-M   'P 1'
#
loop_
_entity.id
_entity.type
_entity.pdbx_description
1 polymer ?
#
loop_
_entity_poly.entity_id
_entity_poly.type
_entity_poly.pdbx_seq_one_letter_code
_entity_poly.pdbx_strand_id
1 'polypeptide(L)' 'MPANIEEKIVLGLDYIGLAPGFVREVLDVYEAWEGKESVPMKVKELMLIFRIEVRKRYTPYVPPEKPKTKILRDARLD' A
#
# COMPACT_ATOMS: atom_id res chain seq x y z
N MET A 1 -19.08 -0.21 -36.88
CA MET A 1 -18.46 -0.96 -35.78
C MET A 1 -17.09 -0.38 -35.48
N PRO A 2 -16.59 -0.34 -34.22
CA PRO A 2 -17.23 -0.73 -32.94
C PRO A 2 -17.43 0.49 -32.00
N ALA A 3 -18.60 0.67 -31.36
CA ALA A 3 -19.02 0.03 -30.11
C ALA A 3 -17.98 0.18 -28.99
N ASN A 4 -18.01 1.24 -28.14
CA ASN A 4 -17.40 1.15 -26.80
C ASN A 4 -17.55 2.32 -25.80
N ILE A 5 -18.71 2.97 -25.65
CA ILE A 5 -18.85 3.95 -24.55
C ILE A 5 -20.13 3.74 -23.75
N GLU A 6 -21.24 3.40 -24.40
CA GLU A 6 -22.53 3.27 -23.71
C GLU A 6 -22.65 1.97 -22.88
N GLU A 7 -21.86 0.94 -23.17
CA GLU A 7 -21.80 -0.31 -22.39
C GLU A 7 -20.98 -0.18 -21.09
N LYS A 8 -20.29 0.95 -20.89
CA LYS A 8 -19.50 1.22 -19.68
C LYS A 8 -20.38 1.55 -18.47
N ILE A 9 -21.68 1.74 -18.69
CA ILE A 9 -22.71 1.95 -17.67
C ILE A 9 -23.36 0.60 -17.32
N VAL A 10 -22.60 -0.37 -16.81
CA VAL A 10 -23.22 -1.59 -16.23
C VAL A 10 -23.05 -1.65 -14.70
N LEU A 11 -22.22 -0.80 -14.08
CA LEU A 11 -22.15 -0.73 -12.61
C LEU A 11 -21.93 0.67 -12.00
N GLY A 12 -21.82 1.76 -12.78
CA GLY A 12 -21.76 3.12 -12.23
C GLY A 12 -20.63 3.37 -11.21
N LEU A 13 -19.51 2.65 -11.33
CA LEU A 13 -18.35 2.83 -10.47
C LEU A 13 -17.33 3.73 -11.18
N ASP A 14 -17.67 5.01 -11.34
CA ASP A 14 -16.64 6.03 -11.44
C ASP A 14 -15.80 5.92 -10.15
N TYR A 15 -14.49 5.74 -10.30
CA TYR A 15 -13.55 5.45 -9.21
C TYR A 15 -13.85 6.24 -7.93
N ILE A 16 -14.42 5.58 -6.92
CA ILE A 16 -14.65 6.22 -5.62
C ILE A 16 -13.27 6.35 -4.95
N GLY A 17 -12.76 7.58 -4.91
CA GLY A 17 -11.58 7.90 -4.11
C GLY A 17 -11.89 7.69 -2.63
N LEU A 18 -11.36 6.64 -2.03
CA LEU A 18 -11.53 6.40 -0.60
C LEU A 18 -10.67 7.38 0.20
N ALA A 19 -11.28 8.03 1.18
CA ALA A 19 -10.57 8.87 2.14
C ALA A 19 -9.51 8.01 2.87
N PRO A 20 -8.24 8.44 2.97
CA PRO A 20 -7.20 7.59 3.52
C PRO A 20 -7.44 7.15 4.98
N GLY A 21 -8.14 7.96 5.78
CA GLY A 21 -8.58 7.60 7.13
C GLY A 21 -9.60 6.45 7.13
N PHE A 22 -10.58 6.49 6.24
CA PHE A 22 -11.54 5.40 6.06
C PHE A 22 -10.87 4.09 5.66
N VAL A 23 -9.88 4.14 4.74
CA VAL A 23 -9.12 2.94 4.34
C VAL A 23 -8.36 2.34 5.53
N ARG A 24 -7.83 3.17 6.43
CA ARG A 24 -7.17 2.70 7.65
C ARG A 24 -8.14 1.97 8.57
N GLU A 25 -9.32 2.53 8.82
CA GLU A 25 -10.35 1.90 9.65
C GLU A 25 -10.80 0.55 9.09
N VAL A 26 -10.98 0.45 7.76
CA VAL A 26 -11.30 -0.82 7.10
C VAL A 26 -10.20 -1.86 7.31
N LEU A 27 -8.93 -1.47 7.20
CA LEU A 27 -7.80 -2.38 7.45
C LEU A 27 -7.75 -2.83 8.91
N ASP A 28 -7.99 -1.93 9.86
CA ASP A 28 -7.99 -2.24 11.30
C ASP A 28 -9.10 -3.26 11.63
N VAL A 29 -10.30 -3.08 11.06
CA VAL A 29 -11.41 -4.05 11.16
C VAL A 29 -11.03 -5.38 10.53
N TYR A 30 -10.45 -5.37 9.32
CA TYR A 30 -10.06 -6.59 8.62
C TYR A 30 -9.00 -7.39 9.38
N GLU A 31 -8.02 -6.73 9.99
CA GLU A 31 -6.97 -7.41 10.75
C GLU A 31 -7.49 -8.07 12.03
N ALA A 32 -8.50 -7.47 12.67
CA ALA A 32 -9.17 -7.99 13.86
C ALA A 32 -10.26 -9.03 13.55
N TRP A 33 -10.61 -9.24 12.28
CA TRP A 33 -11.68 -10.15 11.89
C TRP A 33 -11.30 -11.61 12.16
N GLU A 34 -12.02 -12.25 13.09
CA GLU A 34 -11.95 -13.69 13.32
C GLU A 34 -12.28 -14.49 12.05
N GLY A 35 -11.39 -15.39 11.66
CA GLY A 35 -11.55 -16.16 10.43
C GLY A 35 -11.11 -15.45 9.16
N LYS A 36 -10.35 -14.33 9.25
CA LYS A 36 -9.80 -13.62 8.05
C LYS A 36 -9.06 -14.52 7.06
N GLU A 37 -8.53 -15.66 7.53
CA GLU A 37 -7.85 -16.64 6.69
C GLU A 37 -8.78 -17.35 5.71
N SER A 38 -10.07 -17.43 6.02
CA SER A 38 -11.09 -18.05 5.16
C SER A 38 -11.67 -17.08 4.11
N VAL A 39 -11.31 -15.80 4.17
CA VAL A 39 -11.85 -14.77 3.28
C VAL A 39 -11.39 -15.02 1.84
N PRO A 40 -12.23 -14.79 0.82
CA PRO A 40 -11.85 -15.00 -0.58
C PRO A 40 -10.56 -14.25 -0.96
N MET A 41 -9.73 -14.89 -1.80
CA MET A 41 -8.43 -14.34 -2.20
C MET A 41 -8.51 -12.91 -2.74
N LYS A 42 -9.57 -12.60 -3.52
CA LYS A 42 -9.79 -11.26 -4.08
C LYS A 42 -9.95 -10.17 -3.02
N VAL A 43 -10.54 -10.50 -1.87
CA VAL A 43 -10.64 -9.56 -0.76
C VAL A 43 -9.30 -9.39 -0.06
N LYS A 44 -8.53 -10.48 0.10
CA LYS A 44 -7.15 -10.41 0.63
C LYS A 44 -6.26 -9.50 -0.23
N GLU A 45 -6.35 -9.63 -1.55
CA GLU A 45 -5.66 -8.77 -2.53
C GLU A 45 -6.08 -7.30 -2.37
N LEU A 46 -7.37 -7.03 -2.22
CA LEU A 46 -7.88 -5.67 -2.00
C LEU A 46 -7.31 -5.05 -0.72
N MET A 47 -7.29 -5.80 0.39
CA MET A 47 -6.72 -5.34 1.66
C MET A 47 -5.21 -5.07 1.55
N LEU A 48 -4.49 -5.88 0.76
CA LEU A 48 -3.07 -5.61 0.49
C LEU A 48 -2.87 -4.29 -0.26
N ILE A 49 -3.69 -4.02 -1.28
CA ILE A 49 -3.63 -2.75 -2.03
C ILE A 49 -3.90 -1.57 -1.10
N PHE A 50 -4.94 -1.67 -0.27
CA PHE A 50 -5.26 -0.65 0.73
C PHE A 50 -4.10 -0.40 1.68
N ARG A 51 -3.44 -1.45 2.16
CA ARG A 51 -2.28 -1.34 3.05
C ARG A 51 -1.11 -0.61 2.38
N ILE A 52 -0.85 -0.88 1.10
CA ILE A 52 0.20 -0.20 0.32
C ILE A 52 -0.13 1.28 0.19
N GLU A 53 -1.36 1.63 -0.17
CA GLU A 53 -1.75 3.02 -0.40
C GLU A 53 -1.79 3.85 0.89
N VAL A 54 -2.26 3.27 2.00
CA VAL A 54 -2.18 3.92 3.32
C VAL A 54 -0.72 4.12 3.73
N ARG A 55 0.15 3.10 3.55
CA ARG A 55 1.59 3.24 3.87
C ARG A 55 2.27 4.32 3.02
N LYS A 56 2.03 4.37 1.71
CA LYS A 56 2.62 5.41 0.85
C LYS A 56 2.23 6.82 1.31
N ARG A 57 1.00 7.01 1.78
CA ARG A 57 0.49 8.32 2.21
C ARG A 57 0.92 8.71 3.63
N TYR A 58 1.08 7.76 4.53
CA TYR A 58 1.29 8.03 5.97
C TYR A 58 2.64 7.58 6.53
N THR A 59 3.45 6.83 5.79
CA THR A 59 4.81 6.51 6.26
C THR A 59 5.64 7.79 6.15
N PRO A 60 6.16 8.33 7.26
CA PRO A 60 7.06 9.47 7.20
C PRO A 60 8.26 9.08 6.33
N TYR A 61 8.68 9.97 5.44
CA TYR A 61 9.96 9.79 4.77
C TYR A 61 11.05 9.68 5.84
N VAL A 62 11.64 8.49 5.97
CA VAL A 62 12.84 8.29 6.78
C VAL A 62 14.02 8.43 5.84
N PRO A 63 14.86 9.48 5.99
CA PRO A 63 16.07 9.58 5.21
C PRO A 63 16.90 8.32 5.45
N PRO A 64 17.42 7.66 4.39
CA PRO A 64 18.32 6.54 4.59
C PRO A 64 19.49 7.00 5.45
N GLU A 65 19.79 6.26 6.52
CA GLU A 65 20.98 6.53 7.33
C GLU A 65 22.19 6.53 6.39
N LYS A 66 22.85 7.68 6.24
CA LYS A 66 24.07 7.78 5.42
C LYS A 66 25.04 6.70 5.93
N PRO A 67 25.57 5.83 5.06
CA PRO A 67 26.58 4.87 5.47
C PRO A 67 27.69 5.66 6.15
N LYS A 68 27.95 5.39 7.44
CA LYS A 68 29.08 5.99 8.14
C LYS A 68 30.34 5.51 7.41
N THR A 69 30.94 6.39 6.61
CA THR A 69 32.22 6.11 5.96
C THR A 69 33.21 5.68 7.04
N LYS A 70 33.60 4.39 7.03
CA LYS A 70 34.66 3.91 7.91
C LYS A 70 35.94 4.63 7.46
N ILE A 71 36.38 5.61 8.25
CA ILE A 71 37.70 6.22 8.06
C ILE A 71 38.70 5.13 8.45
N LEU A 72 39.27 4.45 7.46
CA LEU A 72 40.42 3.57 7.67
C LEU A 72 41.61 4.48 8.01
N ARG A 73 41.92 4.60 9.30
CA ARG A 73 43.17 5.21 9.74
C ARG A 73 44.24 4.13 9.75
N ASP A 74 45.41 4.54 9.29
CA ASP A 74 46.70 3.85 9.38
C ASP A 74 46.98 2.78 8.32
N ALA A 75 47.34 3.25 7.13
CA ALA A 75 48.41 2.63 6.36
C ALA A 75 49.74 3.25 6.81
N ARG A 76 50.29 2.77 7.93
CA ARG A 76 51.73 2.96 8.19
C ARG A 76 52.46 1.92 7.35
N LEU A 77 53.30 2.41 6.45
CA LEU A 77 54.28 1.60 5.74
C LEU A 77 55.49 1.50 6.65
N ASP A 78 55.73 0.31 7.18
CA ASP A 78 56.97 -0.08 7.84
C ASP A 78 58.06 -0.34 6.81
#